data_AF-A0A520E6Q0-F1
#
_entry.id   AF-A0A520E6Q0-F1
#
_cell.length_a   1.000
_cell.length_b   1.000
_cell.length_c   1.000
_cell.angle_alpha   90.00
_cell.angle_beta   90.00
_cell.angle_gamma   90.00
#
_symmetry.space_group_name_H-M   'P 1'
#
loop_
_entity.id
_entity.type
_entity.pdbx_description
1 polymer ?
#
loop_
_entity_poly.entity_id
_entity_poly.type
_entity_poly.pdbx_seq_one_letter_code
_entity_poly.pdbx_strand_id
1 'polypeptide(L)'
;MTDVHIPSTRRSGRGRSQIDKFFDITGRGSTISREIRGGVTTFVAMAYLIVLIPLIIGDARDVTGATLDAAQLSTMVALSAGLTTILMGVVGNAPLAMAAGLGVTPIVVFQAAPYMTWPQAMGLVVLEGVVIVVFALTGVRQLIMDAIPLVLKQAIGVGIGAFIALIG
;
A
#
# COMPACT_ATOMS: atom_id res chain seq x y z
N MET A 1 -52.18 1.58 -32.54
CA MET A 1 -50.96 2.07 -31.86
C MET A 1 -50.98 1.50 -30.46
N THR A 2 -50.32 0.36 -30.27
CA THR A 2 -50.24 -0.34 -28.99
C THR A 2 -49.12 0.26 -28.16
N ASP A 3 -49.47 0.97 -27.10
CA ASP A 3 -48.55 1.41 -26.06
C ASP A 3 -47.99 0.17 -25.34
N VAL A 4 -46.73 -0.16 -25.66
CA VAL A 4 -45.96 -1.16 -24.92
C VAL A 4 -45.54 -0.51 -23.61
N HIS A 5 -46.34 -0.73 -22.58
CA HIS A 5 -45.99 -0.38 -21.21
C HIS A 5 -44.83 -1.31 -20.77
N ILE A 6 -43.59 -0.82 -20.84
CA ILE A 6 -42.44 -1.50 -20.26
C ILE A 6 -42.55 -1.34 -18.74
N PRO A 7 -42.76 -2.40 -17.95
CA PRO A 7 -42.74 -2.28 -16.51
C PRO A 7 -41.33 -1.87 -16.09
N SER A 8 -41.20 -0.67 -15.53
CA SER A 8 -40.00 -0.25 -14.83
C SER A 8 -39.81 -1.22 -13.67
N THR A 9 -38.87 -2.14 -13.80
CA THR A 9 -38.42 -2.99 -12.70
C THR A 9 -37.80 -2.08 -11.65
N ARG A 10 -38.63 -1.60 -10.70
CA ARG A 10 -38.15 -1.07 -9.43
C ARG A 10 -37.38 -2.22 -8.77
N ARG A 11 -36.06 -2.24 -8.94
CA ARG A 11 -35.18 -3.11 -8.16
C ARG A 11 -35.48 -2.80 -6.70
N SER A 12 -36.10 -3.78 -6.05
CA SER A 12 -36.59 -3.70 -4.69
C SER A 12 -35.46 -3.23 -3.77
N GLY A 13 -35.82 -2.32 -2.85
CA GLY A 13 -34.96 -1.92 -1.76
C GLY A 13 -34.67 -3.09 -0.85
N ARG A 14 -33.64 -3.89 -1.19
CA ARG A 14 -32.87 -4.59 -0.17
C ARG A 14 -32.34 -3.51 0.74
N GLY A 15 -32.78 -3.48 2.01
CA GLY A 15 -32.24 -2.58 3.02
C GLY A 15 -30.71 -2.61 2.90
N ARG A 16 -30.10 -1.44 2.65
CA ARG A 16 -28.65 -1.33 2.47
C ARG A 16 -27.97 -2.09 3.60
N SER A 17 -27.15 -3.09 3.26
CA SER A 17 -26.44 -3.87 4.27
C SER A 17 -25.57 -2.91 5.09
N GLN A 18 -25.33 -3.22 6.37
CA GLN A 18 -24.48 -2.34 7.18
C GLN A 18 -23.08 -2.16 6.56
N ILE A 19 -22.61 -3.16 5.82
CA ILE A 19 -21.36 -3.13 5.05
C ILE A 19 -21.46 -2.14 3.88
N ASP A 20 -22.57 -2.13 3.15
CA ASP A 20 -22.82 -1.18 2.06
C ASP A 20 -22.89 0.27 2.57
N LYS A 21 -23.43 0.49 3.77
CA LYS A 21 -23.45 1.82 4.41
C LYS A 21 -22.06 2.25 4.91
N PHE A 22 -21.30 1.32 5.47
CA PHE A 22 -19.98 1.62 6.03
C PHE A 22 -18.96 1.95 4.94
N PHE A 23 -18.91 1.12 3.87
CA PHE A 23 -17.94 1.29 2.77
C PHE A 23 -18.49 2.10 1.58
N ASP A 24 -19.75 2.54 1.65
CA ASP A 24 -20.45 3.24 0.57
C ASP A 24 -20.32 2.54 -0.80
N ILE A 25 -20.50 1.20 -0.82
CA ILE A 25 -20.20 0.37 -2.00
C ILE A 25 -21.08 0.76 -3.19
N THR A 26 -22.38 0.91 -2.93
CA THR A 26 -23.35 1.32 -3.96
C THR A 26 -23.15 2.78 -4.38
N GLY A 27 -22.77 3.68 -3.46
CA GLY A 27 -22.45 5.07 -3.78
C GLY A 27 -21.21 5.20 -4.66
N ARG A 28 -20.25 4.30 -4.49
CA ARG A 28 -19.06 4.14 -5.36
C ARG A 28 -19.34 3.43 -6.69
N GLY A 29 -20.60 3.05 -6.97
CA GLY A 29 -20.98 2.35 -8.21
C GLY A 29 -20.42 0.93 -8.32
N SER A 30 -20.10 0.30 -7.18
CA SER A 30 -19.52 -1.05 -7.12
C SER A 30 -20.53 -2.08 -6.58
N THR A 31 -20.11 -3.35 -6.56
CA THR A 31 -20.87 -4.46 -5.99
C THR A 31 -19.97 -5.29 -5.10
N ILE A 32 -20.54 -5.98 -4.10
CA ILE A 32 -19.77 -6.84 -3.18
C ILE A 32 -18.89 -7.85 -3.95
N SER A 33 -19.41 -8.45 -5.03
CA SER A 33 -18.63 -9.37 -5.86
C SER A 33 -17.45 -8.69 -6.58
N ARG A 34 -17.61 -7.43 -7.00
CA ARG A 34 -16.53 -6.64 -7.61
C ARG A 34 -15.47 -6.27 -6.57
N GLU A 35 -15.89 -5.87 -5.36
CA GLU A 35 -14.98 -5.57 -4.25
C GLU A 35 -14.16 -6.80 -3.83
N ILE A 36 -14.80 -7.96 -3.66
CA ILE A 36 -14.08 -9.20 -3.30
C ILE A 36 -13.07 -9.58 -4.38
N ARG A 37 -13.47 -9.52 -5.66
CA ARG A 37 -12.56 -9.82 -6.78
C ARG A 37 -11.39 -8.83 -6.84
N GLY A 38 -11.66 -7.54 -6.67
CA GLY A 38 -10.62 -6.50 -6.64
C GLY A 38 -9.65 -6.70 -5.47
N GLY A 39 -10.17 -7.06 -4.29
CA GLY A 39 -9.37 -7.41 -3.12
C GLY A 39 -8.47 -8.62 -3.36
N VAL A 40 -9.01 -9.70 -3.93
CA VAL A 40 -8.22 -10.90 -4.27
C VAL A 40 -7.14 -10.57 -5.30
N THR A 41 -7.46 -9.82 -6.36
CA THR A 41 -6.47 -9.40 -7.35
C THR A 41 -5.36 -8.56 -6.72
N THR A 42 -5.72 -7.61 -5.85
CA THR A 42 -4.75 -6.77 -5.13
C THR A 42 -3.88 -7.59 -4.18
N PHE A 43 -4.48 -8.53 -3.45
CA PHE A 43 -3.76 -9.44 -2.57
C PHE A 43 -2.73 -10.26 -3.33
N VAL A 44 -3.10 -10.88 -4.46
CA VAL A 44 -2.16 -11.66 -5.27
C VAL A 44 -1.05 -10.78 -5.84
N ALA A 45 -1.37 -9.58 -6.31
CA ALA A 45 -0.37 -8.64 -6.81
C ALA A 45 0.65 -8.24 -5.73
N MET A 46 0.20 -8.05 -4.49
CA MET A 46 1.07 -7.67 -3.37
C MET A 46 1.76 -8.84 -2.70
N ALA A 47 1.21 -10.05 -2.80
CA ALA A 47 1.78 -11.25 -2.16
C ALA A 47 3.23 -11.50 -2.62
N TYR A 48 3.59 -11.08 -3.84
CA TYR A 48 4.96 -11.07 -4.32
C TYR A 48 5.96 -10.37 -3.37
N LEU A 49 5.53 -9.31 -2.67
CA LEU A 49 6.37 -8.57 -1.71
C LEU A 49 6.80 -9.42 -0.51
N ILE A 50 6.00 -10.42 -0.14
CA ILE A 50 6.32 -11.35 0.96
C ILE A 50 7.60 -12.13 0.64
N VAL A 51 7.89 -12.36 -0.64
CA VAL A 51 9.11 -13.05 -1.10
C VAL A 51 10.19 -12.04 -1.52
N LEU A 52 9.81 -10.99 -2.25
CA LEU A 52 10.77 -10.02 -2.80
C LEU A 52 11.53 -9.25 -1.70
N ILE A 53 10.85 -8.74 -0.67
CA ILE A 53 11.52 -7.92 0.35
C ILE A 53 12.57 -8.74 1.12
N PRO A 54 12.27 -9.96 1.59
CA PRO A 54 13.29 -10.83 2.20
C PRO A 54 14.44 -11.18 1.25
N LEU A 55 14.20 -11.34 -0.06
CA LEU A 55 15.28 -11.55 -1.03
C LEU A 55 16.20 -10.33 -1.15
N ILE A 56 15.66 -9.11 -1.08
CA ILE A 56 16.47 -7.89 -1.15
C ILE A 56 17.28 -7.69 0.14
N ILE A 57 16.68 -7.97 1.30
CA ILE A 57 17.29 -7.69 2.62
C ILE A 57 18.17 -8.85 3.11
N GLY A 58 17.77 -10.10 2.88
CA GLY A 58 18.32 -11.29 3.54
C GLY A 58 19.79 -11.57 3.21
N ASP A 59 20.24 -11.19 2.01
CA ASP A 59 21.63 -11.36 1.60
C ASP A 59 22.54 -10.20 2.01
N ALA A 60 21.97 -9.13 2.56
CA ALA A 60 22.72 -7.97 2.98
C ALA A 60 23.35 -8.17 4.36
N ARG A 61 24.57 -7.63 4.51
CA ARG A 61 25.33 -7.68 5.75
C ARG A 61 25.40 -6.28 6.36
N ASP A 62 25.18 -6.21 7.67
CA ASP A 62 25.41 -4.97 8.41
C ASP A 62 26.91 -4.74 8.69
N VAL A 63 27.22 -3.64 9.38
CA VAL A 63 28.59 -3.27 9.79
C VAL A 63 29.32 -4.37 10.58
N THR A 64 28.58 -5.30 11.21
CA THR A 64 29.14 -6.43 11.98
C THR A 64 29.22 -7.72 11.17
N GLY A 65 28.76 -7.71 9.91
CA GLY A 65 28.65 -8.89 9.07
C GLY A 65 27.38 -9.72 9.34
N ALA A 66 26.46 -9.25 10.18
CA ALA A 66 25.23 -9.95 10.51
C ALA A 66 24.21 -9.87 9.38
N THR A 67 23.44 -10.93 9.20
CA THR A 67 22.33 -11.01 8.24
C THR A 67 21.00 -11.15 8.99
N LEU A 68 19.92 -10.79 8.33
CA LEU A 68 18.56 -11.00 8.85
C LEU A 68 17.98 -12.30 8.30
N ASP A 69 17.29 -13.05 9.16
CA ASP A 69 16.64 -14.29 8.75
C ASP A 69 15.47 -14.00 7.79
N ALA A 70 15.51 -14.65 6.62
CA ALA A 70 14.51 -14.46 5.57
C ALA A 70 13.11 -14.90 6.02
N ALA A 71 13.00 -15.93 6.87
CA ALA A 71 11.70 -16.39 7.37
C ALA A 71 11.09 -15.38 8.36
N GLN A 72 11.88 -14.83 9.27
CA GLN A 72 11.48 -13.73 10.15
C GLN A 72 11.05 -12.49 9.35
N LEU A 73 11.84 -12.10 8.35
CA LEU A 73 11.53 -10.97 7.47
C LEU A 73 10.20 -11.17 6.72
N SER A 74 9.99 -12.34 6.13
CA SER A 74 8.75 -12.68 5.40
C SER A 74 7.54 -12.55 6.31
N THR A 75 7.64 -13.07 7.53
CA THR A 75 6.58 -13.03 8.53
C THR A 75 6.27 -11.58 8.93
N MET A 76 7.30 -10.76 9.17
CA MET A 76 7.12 -9.35 9.55
C MET A 76 6.55 -8.51 8.41
N VAL A 77 6.96 -8.76 7.17
CA VAL A 77 6.39 -8.08 5.98
C VAL A 77 4.91 -8.43 5.82
N ALA A 78 4.56 -9.71 5.88
CA ALA A 78 3.17 -10.15 5.77
C ALA A 78 2.30 -9.58 6.91
N LEU A 79 2.80 -9.61 8.15
CA LEU A 79 2.11 -9.10 9.32
C LEU A 79 1.89 -7.58 9.24
N SER A 80 2.94 -6.81 8.94
CA SER A 80 2.87 -5.35 8.86
C SER A 80 2.03 -4.86 7.69
N ALA A 81 2.18 -5.43 6.49
CA ALA A 81 1.36 -5.10 5.33
C ALA A 81 -0.11 -5.45 5.56
N GLY A 82 -0.39 -6.63 6.11
CA GLY A 82 -1.76 -7.05 6.46
C GLY A 82 -2.39 -6.12 7.49
N LEU A 83 -1.68 -5.81 8.58
CA LEU A 83 -2.17 -4.93 9.64
C LEU A 83 -2.46 -3.52 9.11
N THR A 84 -1.51 -2.90 8.40
CA THR A 84 -1.69 -1.56 7.84
C THR A 84 -2.78 -1.50 6.78
N THR A 85 -2.92 -2.53 5.95
CA THR A 85 -4.01 -2.61 4.96
C THR A 85 -5.38 -2.74 5.62
N ILE A 86 -5.50 -3.57 6.67
CA ILE A 86 -6.75 -3.68 7.44
C ILE A 86 -7.08 -2.35 8.13
N LEU A 87 -6.09 -1.71 8.74
CA LEU A 87 -6.26 -0.39 9.36
C LEU A 87 -6.72 0.65 8.34
N MET A 88 -6.15 0.66 7.14
CA MET A 88 -6.57 1.58 6.07
C MET A 88 -7.99 1.30 5.59
N GLY A 89 -8.38 0.03 5.50
CA GLY A 89 -9.74 -0.37 5.15
C GLY A 89 -10.77 0.03 6.21
N VAL A 90 -10.49 -0.22 7.49
CA VAL A 90 -11.46 -0.01 8.59
C VAL A 90 -11.47 1.44 9.06
N VAL A 91 -10.31 2.05 9.28
CA VAL A 91 -10.18 3.43 9.82
C VAL A 91 -10.17 4.45 8.70
N GLY A 92 -9.40 4.20 7.64
CA GLY A 92 -9.29 5.10 6.49
C GLY A 92 -10.49 5.04 5.55
N ASN A 93 -11.29 3.97 5.59
CA ASN A 93 -12.41 3.68 4.68
C ASN A 93 -12.05 3.94 3.20
N ALA A 94 -10.81 3.60 2.84
CA ALA A 94 -10.27 3.85 1.51
C ALA A 94 -9.76 2.52 0.93
N PRO A 95 -10.04 2.24 -0.36
CA PRO A 95 -9.59 1.01 -1.03
C PRO A 95 -8.10 1.12 -1.41
N LEU A 96 -7.25 1.28 -0.40
CA LEU A 96 -5.80 1.45 -0.55
C LEU A 96 -5.10 0.35 0.23
N ALA A 97 -4.31 -0.44 -0.49
CA ALA A 97 -3.50 -1.48 0.11
C ALA A 97 -2.10 -0.95 0.44
N MET A 98 -1.63 -1.30 1.64
CA MET A 98 -0.44 -0.71 2.25
C MET A 98 0.60 -1.80 2.45
N ALA A 99 1.83 -1.53 2.02
CA ALA A 99 2.99 -2.39 2.24
C ALA A 99 4.27 -1.54 2.32
N ALA A 100 5.38 -2.17 2.68
CA ALA A 100 6.68 -1.51 2.70
C ALA A 100 7.06 -1.00 1.29
N GLY A 101 7.54 0.24 1.23
CA GLY A 101 7.88 0.91 -0.02
C GLY A 101 9.14 0.33 -0.65
N LEU A 102 9.01 -0.33 -1.81
CA LEU A 102 10.15 -0.89 -2.54
C LEU A 102 11.23 0.14 -2.91
N GLY A 103 10.89 1.43 -3.04
CA GLY A 103 11.86 2.48 -3.36
C GLY A 103 12.83 2.81 -2.21
N VAL A 104 12.41 2.65 -0.96
CA VAL A 104 13.24 2.98 0.22
C VAL A 104 14.00 1.78 0.75
N THR A 105 13.54 0.55 0.49
CA THR A 105 14.21 -0.69 0.93
C THR A 105 15.68 -0.76 0.48
N PRO A 106 16.05 -0.49 -0.79
CA PRO A 106 17.44 -0.48 -1.22
C PRO A 106 18.31 0.57 -0.51
N ILE A 107 17.74 1.71 -0.12
CA ILE A 107 18.47 2.74 0.63
C ILE A 107 18.83 2.20 2.02
N VAL A 108 17.89 1.56 2.72
CA VAL A 108 18.16 0.94 4.02
C VAL A 108 19.21 -0.16 3.88
N VAL A 109 19.09 -1.00 2.85
CA VAL A 109 19.96 -2.16 2.65
C VAL A 109 21.37 -1.78 2.21
N PHE A 110 21.51 -0.96 1.17
CA PHE A 110 22.81 -0.69 0.54
C PHE A 110 23.46 0.59 1.04
N GLN A 111 22.68 1.55 1.54
CA GLN A 111 23.21 2.84 1.99
C GLN A 111 23.27 2.97 3.52
N ALA A 112 22.40 2.30 4.28
CA ALA A 112 22.41 2.37 5.74
C ALA A 112 23.14 1.19 6.38
N ALA A 113 22.76 -0.05 6.07
CA ALA A 113 23.29 -1.25 6.72
C ALA A 113 24.83 -1.39 6.72
N PRO A 114 25.58 -0.97 5.69
CA PRO A 114 27.05 -1.05 5.73
C PRO A 114 27.71 -0.17 6.80
N TYR A 115 27.00 0.85 7.30
CA TYR A 115 27.54 1.85 8.25
C TYR A 115 26.92 1.76 9.65
N MET A 116 25.92 0.89 9.86
CA MET A 116 25.24 0.74 11.14
C MET A 116 24.74 -0.68 11.35
N THR A 117 24.48 -1.06 12.59
CA THR A 117 23.89 -2.38 12.90
C THR A 117 22.44 -2.48 12.43
N TRP A 118 21.95 -3.69 12.16
CA TRP A 118 20.53 -3.89 11.78
C TRP A 118 19.53 -3.25 12.75
N PRO A 119 19.68 -3.35 14.08
CA PRO A 119 18.80 -2.65 15.01
C PRO A 119 18.83 -1.12 14.87
N GLN A 120 20.00 -0.53 14.60
CA GLN A 120 20.13 0.91 14.35
C GLN A 120 19.44 1.31 13.04
N ALA A 121 19.63 0.53 11.97
CA ALA A 121 18.97 0.76 10.68
C ALA A 121 17.45 0.69 10.80
N MET A 122 16.92 -0.34 11.47
CA MET A 122 15.48 -0.47 11.71
C MET A 122 14.96 0.65 12.64
N GLY A 123 15.75 1.06 13.63
CA GLY A 123 15.44 2.22 14.48
C GLY A 123 15.32 3.52 13.68
N LEU A 124 16.21 3.72 12.69
CA LEU A 124 16.14 4.87 11.79
C LEU A 124 14.87 4.85 10.94
N VAL A 125 14.45 3.68 10.43
CA VAL A 125 13.19 3.53 9.69
C VAL A 125 11.98 3.90 10.54
N VAL A 126 11.95 3.50 11.81
CA VAL A 126 10.87 3.90 12.73
C VAL A 126 10.87 5.40 12.97
N LEU A 127 12.04 6.02 13.19
CA LEU A 127 12.16 7.46 13.38
C LEU A 127 11.72 8.23 12.13
N GLU A 128 12.07 7.74 10.94
CA GLU A 128 11.63 8.31 9.66
C GLU A 128 10.10 8.27 9.55
N GLY A 129 9.47 7.14 9.91
CA GLY A 129 8.02 7.02 9.96
C GLY A 129 7.37 8.04 10.91
N VAL A 130 7.96 8.27 12.09
CA VAL A 130 7.50 9.30 13.02
C VAL A 130 7.61 10.70 12.41
N VAL A 131 8.72 11.01 11.76
CA VAL A 131 8.91 12.30 11.06
C VAL A 131 7.87 12.49 9.95
N ILE A 132 7.59 11.45 9.16
CA ILE A 132 6.54 11.50 8.13
C ILE A 132 5.18 11.77 8.75
N VAL A 133 4.83 11.13 9.86
CA VAL A 133 3.57 11.38 10.57
C VAL A 133 3.48 12.84 11.04
N VAL A 134 4.55 13.37 11.61
CA VAL A 134 4.62 14.80 12.01
C VAL A 134 4.42 15.72 10.80
N PHE A 135 5.05 15.43 9.65
CA PHE A 135 4.87 16.21 8.43
C PHE A 135 3.46 16.10 7.84
N ALA A 136 2.82 14.94 7.98
CA ALA A 136 1.43 14.74 7.56
C ALA A 136 0.47 15.55 8.45
N LEU A 137 0.71 15.61 9.77
CA LEU A 137 -0.12 16.35 10.72
C LEU A 137 0.05 17.87 10.62
N THR A 138 1.27 18.34 10.32
CA THR A 138 1.59 19.77 10.20
C THR A 138 1.23 20.38 8.84
N GLY A 139 0.80 19.58 7.87
CA GLY A 139 0.49 20.05 6.51
C GLY A 139 1.72 20.29 5.62
N VAL A 140 2.93 20.11 6.17
CA VAL A 140 4.20 20.26 5.43
C VAL A 140 4.23 19.35 4.20
N ARG A 141 3.65 18.14 4.28
CA ARG A 141 3.52 17.24 3.13
C ARG A 141 2.81 17.89 1.94
N GLN A 142 1.77 18.68 2.18
CA GLN A 142 1.01 19.35 1.10
C GLN A 142 1.85 20.48 0.50
N LEU A 143 2.50 21.29 1.33
CA LEU A 143 3.43 22.34 0.91
C LEU A 143 4.55 21.81 0.00
N ILE A 144 5.18 20.69 0.40
CA ILE A 144 6.22 20.03 -0.40
C ILE A 144 5.64 19.59 -1.75
N MET A 145 4.48 18.94 -1.74
CA MET A 145 3.84 18.51 -2.98
C MET A 145 3.48 19.70 -3.86
N ASP A 146 2.95 20.79 -3.34
CA ASP A 146 2.56 21.96 -4.12
C ASP A 146 3.77 22.70 -4.72
N ALA A 147 4.92 22.65 -4.06
CA ALA A 147 6.17 23.19 -4.58
C ALA A 147 6.72 22.41 -5.79
N ILE A 148 6.34 21.13 -5.97
CA ILE A 148 6.81 20.30 -7.08
C ILE A 148 5.95 20.57 -8.33
N PRO A 149 6.55 21.00 -9.46
CA PRO A 149 5.86 21.15 -10.74
C PRO A 149 5.11 19.89 -11.17
N LEU A 150 3.94 20.06 -11.81
CA LEU A 150 3.09 18.94 -12.24
C LEU A 150 3.83 17.93 -13.13
N VAL A 151 4.71 18.42 -14.01
CA VAL A 151 5.51 17.57 -14.90
C VAL A 151 6.41 16.62 -14.11
N LEU A 152 7.00 17.07 -13.00
CA LEU A 152 7.81 16.20 -12.12
C LEU A 152 6.93 15.21 -11.34
N LYS A 153 5.73 15.62 -10.89
CA LYS A 153 4.77 14.70 -10.26
C LYS A 153 4.38 13.56 -11.19
N GLN A 154 4.13 13.87 -12.47
CA GLN A 154 3.83 12.87 -13.49
C GLN A 154 5.02 11.96 -13.77
N ALA A 155 6.23 12.53 -13.86
CA ALA A 155 7.46 11.76 -14.06
C ALA A 155 7.70 10.73 -12.94
N ILE A 156 7.39 11.06 -11.68
CA ILE A 156 7.46 10.10 -10.55
C ILE A 156 6.55 8.89 -10.81
N GLY A 157 5.30 9.14 -11.21
CA GLY A 157 4.34 8.06 -11.52
C GLY A 157 4.81 7.16 -12.66
N VAL A 158 5.32 7.76 -13.75
CA VAL A 158 5.89 7.02 -14.89
C VAL A 158 7.11 6.21 -14.47
N GLY A 159 8.01 6.80 -13.66
CA GLY A 159 9.21 6.13 -13.16
C GLY A 159 8.89 4.91 -12.30
N ILE A 160 7.92 5.02 -11.38
CA ILE A 160 7.46 3.89 -10.57
C ILE A 160 6.85 2.80 -11.46
N GLY A 161 6.02 3.16 -12.44
CA GLY A 161 5.41 2.21 -13.36
C GLY A 161 6.44 1.48 -14.23
N ALA A 162 7.41 2.21 -14.78
CA ALA A 162 8.50 1.63 -15.58
C ALA A 162 9.41 0.71 -14.75
N PHE A 163 9.68 1.07 -13.50
CA PHE A 163 10.45 0.23 -12.57
C PHE A 163 9.73 -1.09 -12.27
N ILE A 164 8.43 -1.04 -11.97
CA ILE A 164 7.64 -2.25 -11.73
C ILE A 164 7.56 -3.12 -13.00
N ALA A 165 7.40 -2.50 -14.18
CA ALA A 165 7.38 -3.21 -15.46
C ALA A 165 8.73 -3.86 -15.82
N LEU A 166 9.84 -3.39 -15.25
CA LEU A 166 11.16 -3.98 -15.42
C LEU A 166 11.41 -5.17 -14.47
N ILE A 167 10.89 -5.11 -13.24
CA ILE A 167 11.07 -6.15 -12.22
C ILE A 167 10.09 -7.31 -12.39
N GLY A 168 8.85 -7.02 -12.80
CA GLY A 168 7.81 -8.02 -13.03
C GLY A 168 8.01 -8.82 -14.31
#